data_AF-G7ZTT0-F1
#
_entry.id   AF-G7ZTT0-F1
#
_cell.length_a   1.000
_cell.length_b   1.000
_cell.length_c   1.000
_cell.angle_alpha   90.00
_cell.angle_beta   90.00
_cell.angle_gamma   90.00
#
_symmetry.space_group_name_H-M   'P 1'
#
loop_
_entity.id
_entity.type
_entity.pdbx_description
1 polymer ?
#
loop_
_entity_poly.entity_id
_entity_poly.type
_entity_poly.pdbx_seq_one_letter_code
_entity_poly.pdbx_strand_id
1 'polypeptide(L)'
;MIFYYQKGGLKNMKPKIIMHTQISLDGRIKGFDNPEVYYQVAGGIHSDAVLFGSNTVFTAFEKYPAETEADFEKIITSPEDPRPIGVIPDSRGILRSLHCLRNLGYLKEIVILVSTATPKEYLNYLEEGITHILCQEMIMWTMKKPFRSCMSNMGVNTCGQTVAVD
;
A
#
# COMPACT_ATOMS: atom_id res chain seq x y z
N MET A 1 6.82 7.89 -5.56
CA MET A 1 5.58 7.87 -6.34
C MET A 1 4.53 7.11 -5.58
N ILE A 2 3.42 7.78 -5.24
CA ILE A 2 2.31 7.17 -4.50
C ILE A 2 1.07 7.25 -5.37
N PHE A 3 0.31 6.15 -5.42
CA PHE A 3 -0.97 6.12 -6.12
C PHE A 3 -2.11 6.19 -5.12
N TYR A 4 -3.07 7.06 -5.41
CA TYR A 4 -4.27 7.29 -4.61
C TYR A 4 -5.48 6.79 -5.39
N TYR A 5 -6.40 6.14 -4.69
CA TYR A 5 -7.60 5.53 -5.25
C TYR A 5 -8.88 6.20 -4.72
N GLN A 6 -9.89 6.40 -5.57
CA GLN A 6 -11.22 6.86 -5.16
C GLN A 6 -12.34 6.00 -5.80
N LYS A 7 -13.33 5.60 -5.00
CA LYS A 7 -14.44 4.72 -5.39
C LYS A 7 -15.40 5.45 -6.30
N GLY A 8 -15.50 4.97 -7.53
CA GLY A 8 -16.57 5.34 -8.44
C GLY A 8 -17.89 4.71 -8.00
N GLY A 9 -18.92 5.54 -7.79
CA GLY A 9 -20.30 5.05 -7.65
C GLY A 9 -20.74 4.34 -8.93
N LEU A 10 -21.32 3.13 -8.79
CA LEU A 10 -21.81 2.18 -9.82
C LEU A 10 -20.85 1.04 -10.22
N LYS A 11 -21.42 -0.17 -10.33
CA LYS A 11 -20.81 -1.50 -10.55
C LYS A 11 -19.85 -1.65 -11.75
N ASN A 12 -19.73 -0.63 -12.60
CA ASN A 12 -18.91 -0.63 -13.82
C ASN A 12 -17.85 0.48 -13.88
N MET A 13 -17.70 1.30 -12.84
CA MET A 13 -16.73 2.39 -12.86
C MET A 13 -15.31 1.90 -12.61
N LYS A 14 -14.40 2.34 -13.47
CA LYS A 14 -12.97 2.13 -13.33
C LYS A 14 -12.45 2.93 -12.11
N PRO A 15 -11.37 2.47 -11.48
CA PRO A 15 -10.77 3.09 -10.33
C PRO A 15 -10.18 4.41 -10.78
N LYS A 16 -10.49 5.52 -10.10
CA LYS A 16 -9.76 6.76 -10.34
C LYS A 16 -8.38 6.60 -9.72
N ILE A 17 -7.35 6.64 -10.54
CA ILE A 17 -5.96 6.56 -10.12
C ILE A 17 -5.37 7.96 -10.17
N ILE A 18 -4.88 8.44 -9.04
CA ILE A 18 -4.17 9.72 -8.93
C ILE A 18 -2.73 9.39 -8.59
N MET A 19 -1.79 9.93 -9.35
CA MET A 19 -0.37 9.80 -9.10
C MET A 19 0.14 11.11 -8.51
N HIS A 20 0.71 11.05 -7.31
CA HIS A 20 1.28 12.21 -6.63
C HIS A 20 2.75 11.93 -6.33
N THR A 21 3.60 12.93 -6.59
CA THR A 21 5.04 12.86 -6.37
C THR A 21 5.58 14.26 -6.11
N GLN A 22 6.61 14.35 -5.26
CA GLN A 22 7.44 15.53 -5.14
C GLN A 22 8.65 15.36 -6.07
N ILE A 23 8.96 16.39 -6.85
CA ILE A 23 10.08 16.39 -7.79
C ILE A 23 10.78 17.75 -7.78
N SER A 24 12.11 17.76 -7.80
CA SER A 24 12.88 19.00 -7.91
C SER A 24 12.86 19.52 -9.35
N LEU A 25 13.28 20.76 -9.56
CA LEU A 25 13.36 21.36 -10.90
C LEU A 25 14.23 20.54 -11.87
N ASP A 26 15.25 19.85 -11.36
CA ASP A 26 16.15 18.99 -12.13
C ASP A 26 15.80 17.49 -12.07
N GLY A 27 14.59 17.15 -11.63
CA GLY A 27 14.03 15.80 -11.76
C GLY A 27 14.35 14.82 -10.63
N ARG A 28 14.94 15.27 -9.52
CA ARG A 28 15.22 14.40 -8.36
C ARG A 28 13.95 14.16 -7.55
N ILE A 29 13.83 12.94 -7.03
CA ILE A 29 12.69 12.47 -6.21
C ILE A 29 13.08 12.18 -4.74
N LYS A 30 14.30 12.57 -4.34
CA LYS A 30 14.86 12.41 -3.00
C LYS A 30 15.63 13.68 -2.60
N GLY A 31 15.91 13.82 -1.30
CA GLY A 31 16.67 14.96 -0.76
C GLY A 31 15.82 16.20 -0.48
N PHE A 32 14.54 16.01 -0.15
CA PHE A 32 13.66 17.08 0.29
C PHE A 32 13.67 17.19 1.81
N ASP A 33 13.90 18.40 2.33
CA ASP A 33 14.05 18.64 3.77
C ASP A 33 12.71 18.64 4.53
N ASN A 34 11.60 18.82 3.82
CA ASN A 34 10.27 18.92 4.41
C ASN A 34 9.28 17.95 3.76
N PRO A 35 9.26 16.67 4.19
CA PRO A 35 8.30 15.69 3.70
C PRO A 35 6.86 15.98 4.13
N GLU A 36 6.64 16.81 5.16
CA GLU A 36 5.31 17.14 5.67
C GLU A 36 4.47 17.86 4.60
N VAL A 37 5.07 18.75 3.80
CA VAL A 37 4.37 19.43 2.70
C VAL A 37 3.82 18.42 1.68
N TYR A 38 4.60 17.37 1.39
CA TYR A 38 4.15 16.31 0.50
C TYR A 38 2.96 15.54 1.08
N TYR A 39 3.01 15.22 2.38
CA TYR A 39 1.95 14.48 3.07
C TYR A 39 0.69 15.31 3.31
N GLN A 40 0.81 16.63 3.52
CA GLN A 40 -0.33 17.54 3.62
C GLN A 40 -1.15 17.57 2.32
N VAL A 41 -0.48 17.69 1.18
CA VAL A 41 -1.16 17.65 -0.14
C VAL A 41 -1.78 16.26 -0.37
N ALA A 42 -1.06 15.20 -0.02
CA ALA A 42 -1.56 13.84 -0.11
C ALA A 42 -2.84 13.61 0.72
N GLY A 43 -2.89 14.13 1.96
CA GLY A 43 -4.04 14.00 2.85
C GLY A 43 -5.32 14.63 2.29
N GLY A 44 -5.18 15.74 1.54
CA GLY A 44 -6.31 16.42 0.89
C GLY A 44 -6.90 15.68 -0.32
N ILE A 45 -6.29 14.59 -0.80
CA ILE A 45 -6.79 13.82 -1.94
C ILE A 45 -8.02 12.98 -1.55
N HIS A 46 -8.21 12.67 -0.26
CA HIS A 46 -9.32 11.86 0.27
C HIS A 46 -9.49 10.52 -0.47
N SER A 47 -8.40 9.78 -0.60
CA SER A 47 -8.40 8.46 -1.23
C SER A 47 -8.97 7.37 -0.32
N ASP A 48 -9.63 6.36 -0.87
CA ASP A 48 -9.98 5.15 -0.11
C ASP A 48 -8.80 4.20 0.06
N ALA A 49 -7.80 4.26 -0.84
CA ALA A 49 -6.59 3.47 -0.74
C ALA A 49 -5.35 4.21 -1.27
N VAL A 50 -4.21 3.88 -0.68
CA VAL A 50 -2.89 4.41 -1.03
C VAL A 50 -1.95 3.26 -1.34
N LEU A 51 -1.31 3.27 -2.51
CA LEU A 51 -0.34 2.26 -2.93
C LEU A 51 1.09 2.75 -2.69
N PHE A 52 1.86 1.99 -1.93
CA PHE A 52 3.28 2.23 -1.67
C PHE A 52 4.12 1.12 -2.28
N GLY A 53 5.34 1.44 -2.73
CA GLY A 53 6.31 0.39 -3.06
C GLY A 53 6.93 -0.21 -1.79
N SER A 54 7.17 -1.52 -1.75
CA SER A 54 7.83 -2.18 -0.61
C SER A 54 9.20 -1.57 -0.30
N ASN A 55 10.00 -1.22 -1.30
CA ASN A 55 11.27 -0.52 -1.07
C ASN A 55 11.09 0.84 -0.36
N THR A 56 10.03 1.58 -0.66
CA THR A 56 9.75 2.87 -0.02
C THR A 56 9.46 2.68 1.46
N VAL A 57 8.64 1.69 1.80
CA VAL A 57 8.32 1.35 3.19
C VAL A 57 9.56 0.81 3.91
N PHE A 58 10.34 -0.04 3.25
CA PHE A 58 11.58 -0.60 3.80
C PHE A 58 12.57 0.48 4.20
N THR A 59 12.72 1.54 3.38
CA THR A 59 13.62 2.65 3.69
C THR A 59 13.05 3.66 4.69
N ALA A 60 11.75 3.60 4.99
CA ALA A 60 11.09 4.54 5.90
C ALA A 60 11.42 4.26 7.37
N PHE A 61 11.87 3.04 7.70
CA PHE A 61 12.24 2.62 9.04
C PHE A 61 13.73 2.27 9.08
N GLU A 62 14.54 3.01 9.84
CA GLU A 62 15.97 2.72 9.99
C GLU A 62 16.22 1.40 10.72
N LYS A 63 15.41 1.11 11.74
CA LYS A 63 15.39 -0.16 12.47
C LYS A 63 13.97 -0.50 12.85
N TYR A 64 13.62 -1.74 12.61
CA TYR A 64 12.38 -2.29 13.13
C TYR A 64 12.57 -2.65 14.61
N PRO A 65 11.69 -2.17 15.51
CA PRO A 65 11.66 -2.71 16.87
C PRO A 65 11.33 -4.21 16.80
N ALA A 66 11.78 -4.94 17.82
CA ALA A 66 11.42 -6.34 17.98
C ALA A 66 9.90 -6.45 18.13
N GLU A 67 9.30 -7.34 17.36
CA GLU A 67 7.86 -7.62 17.43
C GLU A 67 7.53 -8.35 18.73
N THR A 68 6.39 -8.00 19.30
CA THR A 68 5.76 -8.65 20.45
C THR A 68 4.45 -9.28 20.01
N GLU A 69 3.91 -10.22 20.80
CA GLU A 69 2.61 -10.85 20.51
C GLU A 69 1.48 -9.82 20.28
N ALA A 70 1.53 -8.69 21.00
CA ALA A 70 0.55 -7.60 20.85
C ALA A 70 0.61 -6.92 19.47
N ASP A 71 1.75 -6.97 18.78
CA ASP A 71 1.93 -6.34 17.47
C ASP A 71 1.19 -7.08 16.34
N PHE A 72 0.82 -8.33 16.58
CA PHE A 72 0.06 -9.19 15.67
C PHE A 72 -1.45 -9.13 15.91
N GLU A 73 -1.92 -8.48 16.98
CA GLU A 73 -3.34 -8.32 17.22
C GLU A 73 -4.00 -7.50 16.10
N LYS A 74 -5.07 -8.04 15.53
CA LYS A 74 -5.81 -7.39 14.45
C LYS A 74 -6.58 -6.19 15.01
N ILE A 75 -6.27 -4.98 14.51
CA ILE A 75 -7.03 -3.78 14.88
C ILE A 75 -8.41 -3.86 14.23
N ILE A 76 -9.45 -3.75 15.04
CA ILE A 76 -10.82 -3.59 14.57
C ILE A 76 -11.00 -2.12 14.18
N THR A 77 -10.98 -1.85 12.89
CA THR A 77 -11.23 -0.50 12.35
C THR A 77 -12.72 -0.29 12.12
N SER A 78 -13.23 0.89 12.49
CA SER A 78 -14.59 1.28 12.14
C SER A 78 -14.77 1.36 10.61
N PRO A 79 -15.89 0.90 10.04
CA PRO A 79 -16.23 1.16 8.64
C PRO A 79 -16.25 2.65 8.29
N GLU A 80 -16.56 3.51 9.27
CA GLU A 80 -16.61 4.97 9.15
C GLU A 80 -15.23 5.64 9.32
N ASP A 81 -14.16 4.85 9.50
CA ASP A 81 -12.80 5.39 9.58
C ASP A 81 -12.41 6.03 8.22
N PRO A 82 -12.16 7.35 8.20
CA PRO A 82 -11.92 8.09 6.97
C PRO A 82 -10.52 7.85 6.40
N ARG A 83 -9.64 7.18 7.14
CA ARG A 83 -8.26 6.92 6.69
C ARG A 83 -8.26 5.91 5.53
N PRO A 84 -7.31 6.06 4.58
CA PRO A 84 -7.18 5.11 3.49
C PRO A 84 -6.66 3.75 3.96
N ILE A 85 -6.90 2.74 3.15
CA ILE A 85 -6.22 1.43 3.22
C ILE A 85 -4.84 1.58 2.55
N GLY A 86 -3.78 1.14 3.22
CA GLY A 86 -2.45 1.05 2.63
C GLY A 86 -2.28 -0.27 1.89
N VAL A 87 -1.98 -0.20 0.59
CA VAL A 87 -1.74 -1.37 -0.25
C VAL A 87 -0.25 -1.41 -0.58
N ILE A 88 0.41 -2.55 -0.39
CA ILE A 88 1.86 -2.65 -0.57
C ILE A 88 2.20 -3.96 -1.30
N PRO A 89 2.74 -3.89 -2.53
CA PRO A 89 3.26 -5.08 -3.21
C PRO A 89 4.63 -5.46 -2.63
N ASP A 90 4.71 -6.66 -2.08
CA ASP A 90 5.95 -7.22 -1.54
C ASP A 90 6.13 -8.70 -1.95
N SER A 91 6.41 -8.93 -3.23
CA SER A 91 6.61 -10.30 -3.74
C SER A 91 7.84 -10.98 -3.16
N ARG A 92 8.84 -10.21 -2.71
CA ARG A 92 10.11 -10.73 -2.20
C ARG A 92 10.08 -10.95 -0.68
N GLY A 93 9.04 -10.48 0.00
CA GLY A 93 8.90 -10.58 1.45
C GLY A 93 9.99 -9.85 2.21
N ILE A 94 10.33 -8.63 1.79
CA ILE A 94 11.39 -7.82 2.42
C ILE A 94 10.89 -7.03 3.63
N LEU A 95 9.57 -6.84 3.77
CA LEU A 95 9.00 -6.05 4.86
C LEU A 95 8.85 -6.88 6.13
N ARG A 96 9.09 -6.26 7.28
CA ARG A 96 8.86 -6.80 8.64
C ARG A 96 8.34 -5.68 9.53
N SER A 97 7.87 -6.02 10.73
CA SER A 97 7.37 -5.06 11.72
C SER A 97 6.36 -4.08 11.12
N LEU A 98 5.41 -4.62 10.34
CA LEU A 98 4.37 -3.85 9.65
C LEU A 98 3.44 -3.11 10.64
N HIS A 99 3.42 -3.53 11.90
CA HIS A 99 2.80 -2.79 13.00
C HIS A 99 3.35 -1.35 13.13
N CYS A 100 4.63 -1.10 12.80
CA CYS A 100 5.21 0.23 12.82
C CYS A 100 4.50 1.18 11.86
N LEU A 101 4.22 0.70 10.64
CA LEU A 101 3.51 1.48 9.62
C LEU A 101 2.06 1.74 10.03
N ARG A 102 1.42 0.76 10.68
CA ARG A 102 0.06 0.88 11.24
C ARG A 102 0.02 1.92 12.38
N ASN A 103 1.04 1.94 13.23
CA ASN A 103 1.13 2.84 14.39
C ASN A 103 1.41 4.30 14.01
N LEU A 104 1.82 4.59 12.78
CA LEU A 104 1.92 5.98 12.28
C LEU A 104 0.55 6.67 12.19
N GLY A 105 -0.56 5.93 12.27
CA GLY A 105 -1.91 6.48 12.36
C GLY A 105 -2.48 7.02 11.04
N TYR A 106 -1.71 7.05 9.95
CA TYR A 106 -2.17 7.53 8.64
C TYR A 106 -3.08 6.56 7.88
N LEU A 107 -2.99 5.27 8.18
CA LEU A 107 -3.71 4.20 7.49
C LEU A 107 -4.65 3.52 8.48
N LYS A 108 -5.85 3.14 8.03
CA LYS A 108 -6.73 2.29 8.86
C LYS A 108 -6.28 0.83 8.82
N GLU A 109 -5.93 0.32 7.65
CA GLU A 109 -5.53 -1.06 7.43
C GLU A 109 -4.36 -1.12 6.46
N ILE A 110 -3.53 -2.17 6.59
CA ILE A 110 -2.47 -2.50 5.64
C ILE A 110 -2.81 -3.81 4.96
N VAL A 111 -2.72 -3.83 3.63
CA VAL A 111 -2.90 -5.00 2.78
C VAL A 111 -1.62 -5.25 2.01
N ILE A 112 -1.01 -6.41 2.24
CA ILE A 112 0.17 -6.83 1.50
C ILE A 112 -0.25 -7.62 0.26
N LEU A 113 0.17 -7.17 -0.91
CA LEU A 113 0.05 -7.94 -2.14
C LEU A 113 1.28 -8.84 -2.26
N VAL A 114 1.05 -10.15 -2.20
CA VAL A 114 2.09 -11.18 -2.33
C VAL A 114 1.90 -11.95 -3.63
N SER A 115 2.87 -12.77 -4.01
CA SER A 115 2.84 -13.55 -5.25
C SER A 115 3.08 -15.03 -4.99
N THR A 116 2.89 -15.87 -6.00
CA THR A 116 3.26 -17.28 -5.94
C THR A 116 4.77 -17.50 -5.76
N ALA A 117 5.60 -16.50 -6.10
CA ALA A 117 7.04 -16.51 -5.88
C ALA A 117 7.44 -16.04 -4.47
N THR A 118 6.49 -15.64 -3.62
CA THR A 118 6.78 -15.12 -2.29
C THR A 118 7.26 -16.22 -1.35
N PRO A 119 8.37 -16.01 -0.60
CA PRO A 119 8.90 -17.03 0.31
C PRO A 119 7.86 -17.52 1.32
N LYS A 120 7.81 -18.83 1.54
CA LYS A 120 6.81 -19.46 2.41
C LYS A 120 6.92 -18.97 3.85
N GLU A 121 8.15 -18.73 4.32
CA GLU A 121 8.42 -18.19 5.65
C GLU A 121 7.78 -16.81 5.84
N TYR A 122 7.74 -16.00 4.77
CA TYR A 122 7.10 -14.69 4.82
C TYR A 122 5.58 -14.79 4.79
N LEU A 123 5.02 -15.75 4.05
CA LEU A 123 3.57 -16.00 4.06
C LEU A 123 3.10 -16.42 5.46
N ASN A 124 3.85 -17.31 6.12
CA ASN A 124 3.55 -17.71 7.51
C ASN A 124 3.57 -16.49 8.45
N TYR A 125 4.58 -15.62 8.33
CA TYR A 125 4.64 -14.36 9.09
C TYR A 125 3.40 -13.47 8.88
N LEU A 126 2.88 -13.41 7.66
CA LEU A 126 1.68 -12.61 7.37
C LEU A 126 0.40 -13.26 7.93
N GLU A 127 0.31 -14.58 7.96
CA GLU A 127 -0.83 -15.33 8.53
C GLU A 127 -1.02 -15.06 10.03
N GLU A 128 0.04 -14.66 10.75
CA GLU A 128 0.02 -14.40 12.20
C GLU A 128 -0.77 -13.14 12.60
N GLY A 129 -1.24 -12.31 11.66
CA GLY A 129 -2.10 -11.17 12.00
C GLY A 129 -2.28 -10.10 10.94
N ILE A 130 -1.72 -10.30 9.75
CA ILE A 130 -1.63 -9.28 8.70
C ILE A 130 -2.48 -9.69 7.50
N THR A 131 -3.40 -8.81 7.11
CA THR A 131 -4.18 -9.01 5.89
C THR A 131 -3.25 -9.04 4.68
N HIS A 132 -3.25 -10.15 3.95
CA HIS A 132 -2.49 -10.30 2.72
C HIS A 132 -3.32 -10.96 1.62
N ILE A 133 -3.03 -10.61 0.37
CA ILE A 133 -3.75 -11.08 -0.80
C ILE A 133 -2.76 -11.67 -1.80
N LEU A 134 -2.96 -12.96 -2.10
CA LEU A 134 -2.17 -13.68 -3.09
C LEU A 134 -2.57 -13.24 -4.51
N CYS A 135 -1.60 -12.67 -5.21
CA CYS A 135 -1.69 -12.25 -6.60
C CYS A 135 -1.01 -13.30 -7.48
N GLN A 136 -1.79 -14.07 -8.26
CA GLN A 136 -1.27 -15.14 -9.12
C GLN A 136 -0.19 -14.65 -10.12
N GLU A 137 -0.28 -13.41 -10.57
CA GLU A 137 0.74 -12.76 -11.41
C GLU A 137 1.14 -11.41 -10.81
N MET A 138 2.10 -11.39 -9.91
CA MET A 138 2.76 -10.14 -9.52
C MET A 138 4.03 -9.94 -10.34
N ILE A 139 3.86 -9.85 -11.66
CA ILE A 139 4.92 -9.38 -12.54
C ILE A 139 5.12 -7.91 -12.18
N MET A 140 6.35 -7.51 -11.79
CA MET A 140 6.73 -6.12 -11.44
C MET A 140 6.22 -5.08 -12.46
N TRP A 141 5.90 -5.51 -13.67
CA TRP A 141 5.48 -4.71 -14.81
C TRP A 141 3.96 -4.66 -15.09
N THR A 142 3.13 -5.50 -14.46
CA THR A 142 1.70 -5.61 -14.83
C THR A 142 0.79 -5.70 -13.60
N MET A 143 0.68 -4.63 -12.81
CA MET A 143 -0.28 -4.55 -11.69
C MET A 143 -1.76 -4.51 -12.12
N LYS A 144 -2.08 -4.71 -13.40
CA LYS A 144 -3.41 -4.49 -13.99
C LYS A 144 -4.50 -5.45 -13.51
N LYS A 145 -4.17 -6.75 -13.38
CA LYS A 145 -5.12 -7.83 -13.04
C LYS A 145 -5.20 -8.13 -11.53
N PRO A 146 -4.07 -8.22 -10.79
CA PRO A 146 -4.13 -8.60 -9.38
C PRO A 146 -4.72 -7.49 -8.50
N PHE A 147 -4.36 -6.24 -8.79
CA PHE A 147 -4.97 -5.07 -8.18
C PHE A 147 -6.48 -5.03 -8.46
N ARG A 148 -6.91 -5.50 -9.63
CA ARG A 148 -8.33 -5.52 -10.02
C ARG A 148 -9.14 -6.46 -9.12
N SER A 149 -8.70 -7.71 -9.04
CA SER A 149 -9.36 -8.74 -8.24
C SER A 149 -9.31 -8.44 -6.74
N CYS A 150 -8.17 -7.94 -6.26
CA CYS A 150 -7.94 -7.53 -4.87
C CYS A 150 -8.97 -6.48 -4.43
N MET A 151 -9.05 -5.40 -5.20
CA MET A 151 -9.97 -4.31 -4.92
C MET A 151 -11.43 -4.78 -5.03
N SER A 152 -11.80 -5.57 -6.06
CA SER A 152 -13.19 -6.04 -6.19
C SER A 152 -13.64 -6.89 -5.00
N ASN A 153 -12.76 -7.73 -4.44
CA ASN A 153 -13.06 -8.52 -3.23
C ASN A 153 -13.21 -7.66 -1.97
N MET A 154 -12.61 -6.46 -1.94
CA MET A 154 -12.76 -5.47 -0.88
C MET A 154 -13.96 -4.52 -1.12
N GLY A 155 -14.78 -4.76 -2.14
CA GLY A 155 -15.92 -3.90 -2.51
C GLY A 155 -15.52 -2.66 -3.33
N VAL A 156 -14.42 -2.76 -4.08
CA VAL A 156 -13.72 -1.65 -4.75
C VAL A 156 -13.58 -1.94 -6.27
N ASN A 157 -14.26 -1.18 -7.13
CA ASN A 157 -14.31 -1.47 -8.59
C ASN A 157 -13.04 -1.02 -9.32
N THR A 158 -12.56 -1.83 -10.26
CA THR A 158 -11.22 -1.66 -10.85
C THR A 158 -11.13 -1.92 -12.36
N CYS A 159 -10.12 -1.32 -12.99
CA CYS A 159 -9.58 -1.44 -14.35
C CYS A 159 -8.45 -0.39 -14.46
N GLY A 160 -7.21 -0.78 -14.15
CA GLY A 160 -6.06 0.16 -14.13
C GLY A 160 -5.27 0.19 -15.43
N GLN A 161 -4.46 1.22 -15.64
CA GLN A 161 -3.25 1.19 -16.48
C GLN A 161 -2.03 1.48 -15.60
N THR A 162 -0.92 0.79 -15.87
CA THR A 162 0.37 0.92 -15.18
C THR A 162 1.22 1.94 -15.93
N VAL A 163 1.84 2.88 -15.21
CA VAL A 163 2.90 3.73 -15.78
C VAL A 163 4.18 3.39 -15.01
N ALA A 164 5.16 2.87 -15.75
CA ALA A 164 6.49 2.58 -15.26
C ALA A 164 7.24 3.89 -14.96
N VAL A 165 8.04 3.91 -13.92
CA VAL A 165 9.12 4.87 -13.74
C VAL A 165 10.35 4.06 -13.40
N ASP A 166 11.36 4.20 -14.26
CA ASP A 166 12.67 3.54 -14.20
C ASP A 166 13.44 3.83 -12.90
#